data_AF-A0A2V9J1Q9-F1
#
_entry.id   AF-A0A2V9J1Q9-F1
#
_cell.length_a   1.000
_cell.length_b   1.000
_cell.length_c   1.000
_cell.angle_alpha   90.00
_cell.angle_beta   90.00
_cell.angle_gamma   90.00
#
_symmetry.space_group_name_H-M   'P 1'
#
loop_
_entity.id
_entity.type
_entity.pdbx_description
1 polymer ?
#
loop_
_entity_poly.entity_id
_entity_poly.type
_entity_poly.pdbx_seq_one_letter_code
_entity_poly.pdbx_strand_id
1 'polypeptide(L)'
;MPPWAGSRAEAWANASKAIILTDMSQCQPASALSPHMKKGHWKIIPYELKNGTRGKIIWASPDTGAPVIKLPLNVKGWHAIFVGVFCDDLPPSVAWLKLDGDAAPVPRSNSSHDYYCNVADVFFKVAELRTESLHIGQQSSGYTSGCGLAHVKLIPLSNDEVEAFRADQSDESHRKMAATNDGFGFFYSRRPTTVEELLSEVEIFRNTDYDTLLLHAILVGIKSVTHRNMVRSRASTWMILR
;
A
#
# COMPACT_ATOMS: atom_id res chain seq x y z
N MET A 1 -5.13 18.50 -13.14
CA MET A 1 -4.25 17.44 -12.63
C MET A 1 -4.72 16.12 -13.21
N PRO A 2 -3.81 15.24 -13.65
CA PRO A 2 -4.21 13.90 -14.09
C PRO A 2 -4.84 13.11 -12.93
N PRO A 3 -5.71 12.12 -13.21
CA PRO A 3 -6.46 11.43 -12.16
C PRO A 3 -5.57 10.64 -11.19
N TRP A 4 -4.39 10.16 -11.62
CA TRP A 4 -3.41 9.50 -10.74
C TRP A 4 -2.66 10.44 -9.79
N ALA A 5 -2.71 11.76 -10.02
CA ALA A 5 -2.18 12.75 -9.09
C ALA A 5 -3.21 13.11 -7.99
N GLY A 6 -4.45 12.62 -8.11
CA GLY A 6 -5.50 12.78 -7.11
C GLY A 6 -5.88 11.46 -6.44
N SER A 7 -6.75 11.54 -5.44
CA SER A 7 -7.26 10.39 -4.69
C SER A 7 -8.76 10.12 -4.90
N ARG A 8 -9.37 10.72 -5.94
CA ARG A 8 -10.82 10.66 -6.18
C ARG A 8 -11.16 9.62 -7.23
N ALA A 9 -11.93 8.61 -6.86
CA ALA A 9 -12.36 7.55 -7.77
C ALA A 9 -13.24 8.09 -8.92
N GLU A 10 -14.02 9.15 -8.68
CA GLU A 10 -14.93 9.71 -9.69
C GLU A 10 -14.22 10.50 -10.79
N ALA A 11 -12.94 10.83 -10.60
CA ALA A 11 -12.16 11.59 -11.58
C ALA A 11 -11.70 10.73 -12.77
N TRP A 12 -11.82 9.41 -12.68
CA TRP A 12 -11.39 8.47 -13.71
C TRP A 12 -12.45 8.32 -14.79
N ALA A 13 -12.05 8.29 -16.06
CA ALA A 13 -12.96 8.28 -17.21
C ALA A 13 -13.95 7.10 -17.20
N ASN A 14 -13.49 5.95 -16.69
CA ASN A 14 -14.28 4.72 -16.60
C ASN A 14 -14.73 4.42 -15.16
N ALA A 15 -14.86 5.42 -14.27
CA ALA A 15 -15.28 5.20 -12.89
C ALA A 15 -16.60 4.40 -12.76
N SER A 16 -17.54 4.59 -13.69
CA SER A 16 -18.81 3.84 -13.75
C SER A 16 -18.66 2.37 -14.15
N LYS A 17 -17.51 1.97 -14.70
CA LYS A 17 -17.17 0.59 -15.10
C LYS A 17 -16.31 -0.12 -14.04
N ALA A 18 -16.25 0.43 -12.83
CA ALA A 18 -15.44 -0.13 -11.77
C ALA A 18 -15.89 -1.55 -11.40
N ILE A 19 -14.93 -2.47 -11.28
CA ILE A 19 -15.14 -3.80 -10.72
C ILE A 19 -14.86 -3.70 -9.22
N ILE A 20 -15.82 -4.11 -8.38
CA ILE A 20 -15.70 -4.03 -6.93
C ILE A 20 -15.71 -5.44 -6.35
N LEU A 21 -14.58 -5.88 -5.79
CA LEU A 21 -14.44 -7.14 -5.08
C LEU A 21 -14.80 -6.90 -3.62
N THR A 22 -15.94 -7.44 -3.15
CA THR A 22 -16.46 -7.18 -1.78
C THR A 22 -16.34 -8.37 -0.82
N ASP A 23 -15.99 -9.56 -1.33
CA ASP A 23 -15.79 -10.75 -0.50
C ASP A 23 -14.30 -11.01 -0.26
N MET A 24 -13.77 -10.47 0.83
CA MET A 24 -12.37 -10.69 1.21
C MET A 24 -12.12 -12.08 1.79
N SER A 25 -13.14 -12.93 1.97
CA SER A 25 -12.92 -14.34 2.35
C SER A 25 -12.31 -15.19 1.23
N GLN A 26 -12.20 -14.63 0.02
CA GLN A 26 -11.51 -15.24 -1.12
C GLN A 26 -9.98 -15.16 -1.01
N CYS A 27 -9.46 -14.43 -0.02
CA CYS A 27 -8.02 -14.31 0.22
C CYS A 27 -7.37 -15.65 0.58
N GLN A 28 -6.13 -15.84 0.16
CA GLN A 28 -5.32 -17.03 0.40
C GLN A 28 -4.08 -16.73 1.25
N PRO A 29 -3.61 -17.68 2.09
CA PRO A 29 -4.21 -18.99 2.33
C PRO A 29 -5.49 -18.87 3.17
N ALA A 30 -6.53 -19.63 2.81
CA ALA A 30 -7.78 -19.66 3.56
C ALA A 30 -7.60 -20.07 5.04
N SER A 31 -6.54 -20.81 5.36
CA SER A 31 -6.17 -21.18 6.74
C SER A 31 -5.79 -20.00 7.63
N ALA A 32 -5.43 -18.86 7.04
CA ALA A 32 -5.18 -17.62 7.76
C ALA A 32 -6.46 -16.82 8.04
N LEU A 33 -7.63 -17.32 7.65
CA LEU A 33 -8.92 -16.66 7.86
C LEU A 33 -9.73 -17.41 8.94
N SER A 34 -10.51 -16.66 9.72
CA SER A 34 -11.33 -17.23 10.79
C SER A 34 -12.62 -16.41 10.99
N PRO A 35 -13.77 -17.03 11.30
CA PRO A 35 -14.98 -16.29 11.70
C PRO A 35 -14.85 -15.63 13.09
N HIS A 36 -13.85 -16.05 13.89
CA HIS A 36 -13.61 -15.55 15.24
C HIS A 36 -12.24 -14.85 15.33
N MET A 37 -12.12 -13.90 16.26
CA MET A 37 -10.81 -13.32 16.61
C MET A 37 -9.89 -14.41 17.13
N LYS A 38 -8.73 -14.56 16.51
CA LYS A 38 -7.74 -15.56 16.87
C LYS A 38 -6.37 -15.06 16.46
N LYS A 39 -5.37 -15.25 17.33
CA LYS A 39 -3.97 -14.92 17.03
C LYS A 39 -3.54 -15.56 15.71
N GLY A 40 -2.85 -14.80 14.87
CA GLY A 40 -2.36 -15.23 13.56
C GLY A 40 -3.45 -15.43 12.50
N HIS A 41 -4.67 -14.94 12.71
CA HIS A 41 -5.76 -15.08 11.74
C HIS A 41 -6.49 -13.76 11.51
N TRP A 42 -6.89 -13.52 10.28
CA TRP A 42 -7.81 -12.45 9.92
C TRP A 42 -9.23 -12.87 10.29
N LYS A 43 -9.93 -12.02 11.05
CA LYS A 43 -11.36 -12.19 11.34
C LYS A 43 -12.17 -11.84 10.10
N ILE A 44 -13.08 -12.72 9.71
CA ILE A 44 -14.08 -12.48 8.67
C ILE A 44 -15.31 -11.83 9.31
N ILE A 45 -15.76 -10.70 8.77
CA ILE A 45 -16.92 -9.96 9.27
C ILE A 45 -17.88 -9.72 8.08
N PRO A 46 -19.07 -10.34 8.06
CA PRO A 46 -20.11 -9.99 7.10
C PRO A 46 -20.53 -8.53 7.28
N TYR A 47 -20.70 -7.79 6.19
CA TYR A 47 -21.11 -6.39 6.24
C TYR A 47 -22.13 -6.03 5.17
N GLU A 48 -22.83 -4.95 5.44
CA GLU A 48 -23.71 -4.26 4.50
C GLU A 48 -23.49 -2.75 4.66
N LEU A 49 -23.14 -2.06 3.58
CA LEU A 49 -23.01 -0.61 3.56
C LEU A 49 -24.37 0.04 3.35
N LYS A 50 -24.50 1.33 3.71
CA LYS A 50 -25.75 2.11 3.56
C LYS A 50 -26.30 2.13 2.12
N ASN A 51 -25.44 1.98 1.12
CA ASN A 51 -25.83 1.93 -0.29
C ASN A 51 -26.29 0.53 -0.76
N GLY A 52 -26.42 -0.44 0.15
CA GLY A 52 -26.85 -1.81 -0.13
C GLY A 52 -25.73 -2.76 -0.56
N THR A 53 -24.48 -2.29 -0.70
CA THR A 53 -23.34 -3.17 -0.99
C THR A 53 -23.08 -4.12 0.16
N ARG A 54 -23.06 -5.43 -0.13
CA ARG A 54 -22.81 -6.50 0.83
C ARG A 54 -21.51 -7.22 0.53
N GLY A 55 -20.88 -7.75 1.57
CA GLY A 55 -19.61 -8.45 1.42
C GLY A 55 -19.10 -9.05 2.72
N LYS A 56 -17.81 -9.38 2.72
CA LYS A 56 -17.09 -9.85 3.91
C LYS A 56 -15.78 -9.07 4.04
N ILE A 57 -15.65 -8.37 5.15
CA ILE A 57 -14.41 -7.71 5.59
C ILE A 57 -13.46 -8.78 6.13
N ILE A 58 -12.17 -8.57 5.93
CA ILE A 58 -11.11 -9.18 6.75
C ILE A 58 -10.58 -8.12 7.71
N TRP A 59 -10.35 -8.49 8.96
CA TRP A 59 -9.83 -7.57 9.97
C TRP A 59 -8.89 -8.27 10.95
N ALA A 60 -7.78 -7.60 11.29
CA ALA A 60 -6.82 -8.02 12.29
C ALA A 60 -6.70 -6.90 13.34
N SER A 61 -6.83 -7.25 14.63
CA SER A 61 -6.53 -6.32 15.73
C SER A 61 -5.03 -6.04 15.79
N PRO A 62 -4.58 -4.92 16.40
CA PRO A 62 -3.15 -4.57 16.51
C PRO A 62 -2.24 -5.71 17.01
N ASP A 63 -2.72 -6.57 17.89
CA ASP A 63 -1.97 -7.66 18.53
C ASP A 63 -2.15 -9.04 17.85
N THR A 64 -2.96 -9.12 16.80
CA THR A 64 -3.28 -10.39 16.12
C THR A 64 -2.04 -11.05 15.51
N GLY A 65 -1.16 -10.27 14.88
CA GLY A 65 -0.01 -10.80 14.13
C GLY A 65 -0.45 -11.67 12.95
N ALA A 66 -1.47 -11.22 12.21
CA ALA A 66 -2.01 -11.95 11.07
C ALA A 66 -0.98 -12.01 9.93
N PRO A 67 -0.81 -13.17 9.27
CA PRO A 67 0.15 -13.30 8.17
C PRO A 67 -0.34 -12.55 6.93
N VAL A 68 0.58 -12.29 5.99
CA VAL A 68 0.21 -11.76 4.67
C VAL A 68 -0.72 -12.74 3.96
N ILE A 69 -1.82 -12.21 3.44
CA ILE A 69 -2.78 -12.95 2.61
C ILE A 69 -2.90 -12.29 1.22
N LYS A 70 -3.37 -13.06 0.24
CA LYS A 70 -3.42 -12.68 -1.17
C LYS A 70 -4.84 -12.75 -1.70
N LEU A 71 -5.33 -11.64 -2.25
CA LEU A 71 -6.59 -11.61 -2.99
C LEU A 71 -6.30 -11.71 -4.49
N PRO A 72 -6.73 -12.78 -5.17
CA PRO A 72 -6.65 -12.85 -6.63
C PRO A 72 -7.54 -11.76 -7.26
N LEU A 73 -6.95 -10.87 -8.07
CA LEU A 73 -7.72 -9.78 -8.68
C LEU A 73 -8.50 -10.25 -9.93
N ASN A 74 -8.01 -11.28 -10.62
CA ASN A 74 -8.67 -11.94 -11.76
C ASN A 74 -9.08 -10.99 -12.92
N VAL A 75 -8.39 -9.86 -13.06
CA VAL A 75 -8.58 -8.91 -14.16
C VAL A 75 -7.27 -8.71 -14.94
N LYS A 76 -7.39 -8.18 -16.16
CA LYS A 76 -6.24 -7.90 -17.03
C LYS A 76 -6.34 -6.49 -17.60
N GLY A 77 -5.18 -5.87 -17.83
CA GLY A 77 -5.06 -4.52 -18.39
C GLY A 77 -4.83 -3.46 -17.31
N TRP A 78 -4.75 -2.21 -17.76
CA TRP A 78 -4.47 -1.08 -16.88
C TRP A 78 -5.65 -0.74 -15.98
N HIS A 79 -5.40 -0.67 -14.68
CA HIS A 79 -6.40 -0.31 -13.70
C HIS A 79 -5.87 0.72 -12.69
N ALA A 80 -6.74 1.64 -12.30
CA ALA A 80 -6.59 2.40 -11.06
C ALA A 80 -7.19 1.58 -9.92
N ILE A 81 -6.39 1.37 -8.88
CA ILE A 81 -6.72 0.47 -7.77
C ILE A 81 -7.01 1.31 -6.54
N PHE A 82 -8.20 1.12 -5.99
CA PHE A 82 -8.64 1.67 -4.72
C PHE A 82 -8.94 0.54 -3.75
N VAL A 83 -8.71 0.80 -2.47
CA VAL A 83 -8.94 -0.16 -1.40
C VAL A 83 -9.85 0.45 -0.35
N GLY A 84 -10.92 -0.27 0.01
CA GLY A 84 -11.79 0.12 1.10
C GLY A 84 -11.16 -0.28 2.42
N VAL A 85 -10.39 0.61 3.04
CA VAL A 85 -9.72 0.33 4.32
C VAL A 85 -10.74 0.49 5.45
N PHE A 86 -11.03 -0.62 6.12
CA PHE A 86 -11.95 -0.68 7.26
C PHE A 86 -11.22 -0.23 8.53
N CYS A 87 -11.78 0.78 9.20
CA CYS A 87 -11.39 1.23 10.52
C CYS A 87 -12.47 0.83 11.51
N ASP A 88 -12.08 0.23 12.64
CA ASP A 88 -12.96 -0.02 13.78
C ASP A 88 -13.12 1.25 14.62
N ASP A 89 -13.34 1.11 15.92
CA ASP A 89 -13.45 2.21 16.88
C ASP A 89 -12.10 2.79 17.33
N LEU A 90 -10.96 2.21 16.89
CA LEU A 90 -9.61 2.63 17.27
C LEU A 90 -8.79 3.04 16.03
N PRO A 91 -9.07 4.21 15.42
CA PRO A 91 -8.25 4.73 14.34
C PRO A 91 -6.81 5.03 14.79
N PRO A 92 -5.84 4.98 13.86
CA PRO A 92 -6.01 4.61 12.47
C PRO A 92 -6.05 3.09 12.26
N SER A 93 -6.65 2.65 11.15
CA SER A 93 -6.43 1.32 10.59
C SER A 93 -5.45 1.43 9.42
N VAL A 94 -4.44 0.55 9.36
CA VAL A 94 -3.37 0.59 8.37
C VAL A 94 -3.20 -0.77 7.70
N ALA A 95 -3.46 -0.83 6.40
CA ALA A 95 -3.20 -1.99 5.56
C ALA A 95 -1.90 -1.83 4.78
N TRP A 96 -1.07 -2.88 4.79
CA TRP A 96 0.16 -2.94 4.01
C TRP A 96 -0.10 -3.68 2.71
N LEU A 97 0.10 -3.00 1.58
CA LEU A 97 -0.40 -3.46 0.28
C LEU A 97 0.71 -3.53 -0.75
N LYS A 98 0.73 -4.63 -1.52
CA LYS A 98 1.55 -4.76 -2.72
C LYS A 98 0.93 -5.67 -3.77
N LEU A 99 1.31 -5.48 -5.02
CA LEU A 99 1.09 -6.46 -6.09
C LEU A 99 2.25 -7.46 -6.15
N ASP A 100 2.09 -8.56 -6.88
CA ASP A 100 3.13 -9.60 -7.01
C ASP A 100 4.47 -9.05 -7.54
N GLY A 101 4.44 -8.04 -8.42
CA GLY A 101 5.64 -7.42 -9.01
C GLY A 101 6.26 -6.27 -8.21
N ASP A 102 5.64 -5.86 -7.09
CA ASP A 102 6.12 -4.72 -6.31
C ASP A 102 7.29 -5.14 -5.39
N ALA A 103 8.26 -4.24 -5.23
CA ALA A 103 9.47 -4.52 -4.45
C ALA A 103 9.19 -4.59 -2.94
N ALA A 104 8.23 -3.81 -2.46
CA ALA A 104 7.85 -3.73 -1.06
C ALA A 104 6.38 -3.30 -0.89
N PRO A 105 5.73 -3.64 0.24
CA PRO A 105 4.41 -3.15 0.57
C PRO A 105 4.40 -1.65 0.87
N VAL A 106 3.32 -0.97 0.51
CA VAL A 106 3.08 0.43 0.83
C VAL A 106 1.89 0.53 1.79
N PRO A 107 2.00 1.29 2.90
CA PRO A 107 0.90 1.46 3.82
C PRO A 107 -0.23 2.33 3.20
N ARG A 108 -1.47 1.91 3.43
CA ARG A 108 -2.68 2.70 3.17
C ARG A 108 -3.53 2.71 4.43
N SER A 109 -3.92 3.91 4.85
CA SER A 109 -4.58 4.12 6.12
C SER A 109 -5.97 4.69 5.96
N ASN A 110 -6.85 4.31 6.87
CA ASN A 110 -8.07 5.03 7.16
C ASN A 110 -7.96 5.62 8.56
N SER A 111 -7.98 6.96 8.63
CA SER A 111 -7.95 7.75 9.87
C SER A 111 -9.23 8.59 10.05
N SER A 112 -10.30 8.30 9.30
CA SER A 112 -11.57 9.01 9.46
C SER A 112 -12.15 8.72 10.84
N HIS A 113 -12.55 9.80 11.52
CA HIS A 113 -13.28 9.77 12.79
C HIS A 113 -14.77 10.06 12.59
N ASP A 114 -15.23 10.16 11.34
CA ASP A 114 -16.58 10.64 11.01
C ASP A 114 -17.67 9.71 11.56
N TYR A 115 -17.36 8.41 11.67
CA TYR A 115 -18.23 7.39 12.23
C TYR A 115 -17.42 6.29 12.93
N TYR A 116 -17.95 5.75 14.04
CA TYR A 116 -17.49 4.48 14.59
C TYR A 116 -17.66 3.38 13.54
N CYS A 117 -16.62 2.57 13.33
CA CYS A 117 -16.60 1.49 12.34
C CYS A 117 -16.94 1.97 10.92
N ASN A 118 -15.95 2.49 10.20
CA ASN A 118 -16.15 3.04 8.86
C ASN A 118 -15.19 2.42 7.82
N VAL A 119 -15.51 2.64 6.54
CA VAL A 119 -14.67 2.21 5.41
C VAL A 119 -14.38 3.44 4.56
N ALA A 120 -13.11 3.68 4.28
CA ALA A 120 -12.68 4.74 3.39
C ALA A 120 -12.03 4.15 2.14
N ASP A 121 -12.42 4.66 0.97
CA ASP A 121 -11.78 4.31 -0.30
C ASP A 121 -10.46 5.07 -0.41
N VAL A 122 -9.35 4.35 -0.31
CA VAL A 122 -8.01 4.92 -0.41
C VAL A 122 -7.40 4.53 -1.74
N PHE A 123 -6.88 5.51 -2.48
CA PHE A 123 -6.14 5.24 -3.71
C PHE A 123 -4.86 4.46 -3.39
N PHE A 124 -4.67 3.31 -4.04
CA PHE A 124 -3.47 2.50 -3.90
C PHE A 124 -2.43 2.88 -4.95
N LYS A 125 -2.70 2.57 -6.23
CA LYS A 125 -1.83 2.86 -7.38
C LYS A 125 -2.55 2.62 -8.72
N VAL A 126 -1.89 3.03 -9.81
CA VAL A 126 -2.16 2.55 -11.17
C VAL A 126 -1.24 1.35 -11.48
N ALA A 127 -1.75 0.31 -12.12
CA ALA A 127 -0.95 -0.83 -12.57
C ALA A 127 -1.53 -1.54 -13.81
N GLU A 128 -0.67 -2.16 -14.60
CA GLU A 128 -1.05 -3.10 -15.66
C GLU A 128 -1.21 -4.51 -15.07
N LEU A 129 -2.45 -4.91 -14.78
CA LEU A 129 -2.74 -6.19 -14.15
C LEU A 129 -2.64 -7.34 -15.18
N ARG A 130 -1.98 -8.44 -14.82
CA ARG A 130 -1.76 -9.61 -15.71
C ARG A 130 -2.25 -10.95 -15.16
N THR A 131 -3.06 -10.94 -14.10
CA THR A 131 -3.43 -12.03 -13.15
C THR A 131 -2.73 -11.93 -11.79
N GLU A 132 -2.36 -10.73 -11.38
CA GLU A 132 -1.70 -10.50 -10.09
C GLU A 132 -2.68 -10.66 -8.93
N SER A 133 -2.12 -10.96 -7.76
CA SER A 133 -2.80 -10.88 -6.49
C SER A 133 -2.45 -9.59 -5.76
N LEU A 134 -3.43 -9.01 -5.06
CA LEU A 134 -3.17 -8.00 -4.05
C LEU A 134 -2.75 -8.69 -2.75
N HIS A 135 -1.55 -8.41 -2.27
CA HIS A 135 -1.05 -8.86 -0.99
C HIS A 135 -1.50 -7.88 0.08
N ILE A 136 -2.01 -8.41 1.18
CA ILE A 136 -2.57 -7.64 2.29
C ILE A 136 -1.87 -8.12 3.55
N GLY A 137 -1.12 -7.20 4.17
CA GLY A 137 -0.34 -7.45 5.37
C GLY A 137 -0.79 -6.56 6.52
N GLN A 138 -0.57 -7.07 7.73
CA GLN A 138 -0.61 -6.28 8.95
C GLN A 138 0.81 -5.79 9.28
N GLN A 139 0.94 -4.58 9.84
CA GLN A 139 2.20 -4.19 10.48
C GLN A 139 2.41 -5.05 11.74
N SER A 140 3.40 -5.95 11.71
CA SER A 140 3.66 -6.89 12.81
C SER A 140 4.76 -6.45 13.78
N SER A 141 5.42 -5.32 13.50
CA SER A 141 6.57 -4.78 14.24
C SER A 141 6.32 -3.33 14.67
N GLY A 142 6.96 -2.90 15.76
CA GLY A 142 6.80 -1.55 16.31
C GLY A 142 5.42 -1.27 16.92
N TYR A 143 4.88 -0.07 16.71
CA TYR A 143 3.51 0.31 17.07
C TYR A 143 2.55 -0.27 16.05
N THR A 144 1.87 -1.33 16.45
CA THR A 144 0.87 -1.98 15.61
C THR A 144 -0.46 -1.22 15.65
N SER A 145 -1.24 -1.39 14.59
CA SER A 145 -2.56 -0.78 14.41
C SER A 145 -3.52 -1.84 13.87
N GLY A 146 -4.83 -1.60 14.02
CA GLY A 146 -5.83 -2.44 13.38
C GLY A 146 -5.61 -2.44 11.86
N CYS A 147 -5.92 -3.55 11.21
CA CYS A 147 -5.82 -3.64 9.76
C CYS A 147 -7.08 -4.30 9.23
N GLY A 148 -7.88 -3.55 8.47
CA GLY A 148 -9.12 -4.04 7.89
C GLY A 148 -9.24 -3.70 6.41
N LEU A 149 -9.74 -4.64 5.62
CA LEU A 149 -10.10 -4.42 4.22
C LEU A 149 -11.52 -4.88 3.96
N ALA A 150 -12.35 -4.01 3.38
CA ALA A 150 -13.74 -4.28 3.05
C ALA A 150 -13.95 -4.66 1.59
N HIS A 151 -13.21 -3.99 0.70
CA HIS A 151 -13.30 -4.24 -0.73
C HIS A 151 -12.06 -3.75 -1.48
N VAL A 152 -11.93 -4.20 -2.73
CA VAL A 152 -10.98 -3.66 -3.72
C VAL A 152 -11.78 -3.16 -4.91
N LYS A 153 -11.57 -1.91 -5.29
CA LYS A 153 -12.21 -1.26 -6.44
C LYS A 153 -11.18 -1.09 -7.55
N LEU A 154 -11.48 -1.64 -8.72
CA LEU A 154 -10.61 -1.70 -9.88
C LEU A 154 -11.28 -0.93 -11.01
N ILE A 155 -10.74 0.24 -11.36
CA ILE A 155 -11.26 1.08 -12.44
C ILE A 155 -10.39 0.86 -13.68
N PRO A 156 -10.91 0.27 -14.77
CA PRO A 156 -10.11 0.09 -15.99
C PRO A 156 -9.78 1.44 -16.63
N LEU A 157 -8.52 1.72 -16.96
CA LEU A 157 -8.15 2.98 -17.61
C LEU A 157 -8.67 3.03 -19.06
N SER A 158 -8.98 4.24 -19.55
CA SER A 158 -9.16 4.48 -20.98
C SER A 158 -7.83 4.44 -21.73
N ASN A 159 -7.85 4.29 -23.06
CA ASN A 159 -6.62 4.33 -23.86
C ASN A 159 -5.87 5.64 -23.64
N ASP A 160 -6.57 6.77 -23.64
CA ASP A 160 -6.00 8.10 -23.41
C ASP A 160 -5.36 8.20 -22.01
N GLU A 161 -5.99 7.64 -20.97
CA GLU A 161 -5.42 7.60 -19.62
C GLU A 161 -4.17 6.71 -19.56
N VAL A 162 -4.14 5.59 -20.28
CA VAL A 162 -2.96 4.71 -20.37
C VAL A 162 -1.80 5.41 -21.06
N GLU A 163 -2.06 6.06 -22.20
CA GLU A 163 -1.05 6.80 -22.96
C GLU A 163 -0.49 7.95 -22.14
N ALA A 164 -1.36 8.75 -21.51
CA ALA A 164 -0.95 9.87 -20.69
C ALA A 164 -0.20 9.43 -19.42
N PHE A 165 -0.62 8.34 -18.76
CA PHE A 165 0.10 7.79 -17.61
C PHE A 165 1.50 7.30 -17.99
N ARG A 166 1.62 6.59 -19.12
CA ARG A 166 2.93 6.12 -19.61
C ARG A 166 3.83 7.28 -19.99
N ALA A 167 3.30 8.30 -20.65
CA ALA A 167 4.05 9.51 -21.00
C ALA A 167 4.59 10.19 -19.73
N ASP A 168 3.73 10.42 -18.73
CA ASP A 168 4.08 11.01 -17.44
C ASP A 168 5.15 10.20 -16.70
N GLN A 169 4.99 8.87 -16.65
CA GLN A 169 5.96 7.98 -16.01
C GLN A 169 7.32 7.98 -16.73
N SER A 170 7.33 8.12 -18.05
CA SER A 170 8.54 8.12 -18.88
C SER A 170 9.25 9.48 -18.97
N ASP A 171 8.58 10.55 -18.55
CA ASP A 171 9.16 11.89 -18.58
C ASP A 171 10.17 12.05 -17.44
N GLU A 172 11.46 12.00 -17.77
CA GLU A 172 12.53 12.21 -16.80
C GLU A 172 12.82 13.70 -16.55
N SER A 173 12.21 14.62 -17.32
CA SER A 173 12.50 16.05 -17.24
C SER A 173 12.00 16.69 -15.92
N HIS A 174 11.04 16.06 -15.25
CA HIS A 174 10.52 16.46 -13.95
C HIS A 174 11.21 15.77 -12.75
N ARG A 175 12.02 14.73 -13.00
CA ARG A 175 12.77 13.98 -11.98
C ARG A 175 13.98 14.77 -11.48
N LYS A 176 13.72 15.84 -10.75
CA LYS A 176 14.75 16.78 -10.26
C LYS A 176 14.68 16.98 -8.76
N MET A 177 13.71 16.35 -8.08
CA MET A 177 13.54 16.52 -6.66
C MET A 177 14.46 15.57 -5.88
N ALA A 178 15.02 16.08 -4.79
CA ALA A 178 15.65 15.27 -3.77
C ALA A 178 14.76 15.28 -2.52
N ALA A 179 14.49 14.11 -1.96
CA ALA A 179 13.82 13.98 -0.67
C ALA A 179 14.80 13.48 0.38
N THR A 180 14.71 14.04 1.57
CA THR A 180 15.42 13.56 2.76
C THR A 180 14.40 12.98 3.74
N ASN A 181 14.69 11.80 4.29
CA ASN A 181 13.91 11.18 5.36
C ASN A 181 14.86 10.94 6.53
N ASP A 182 14.60 11.56 7.69
CA ASP A 182 15.49 11.43 8.87
C ASP A 182 15.40 10.06 9.56
N GLY A 183 14.48 9.21 9.11
CA GLY A 183 14.29 7.84 9.57
C GLY A 183 13.75 7.72 10.99
N PHE A 184 13.73 8.77 11.82
CA PHE A 184 13.42 8.67 13.25
C PHE A 184 12.03 8.08 13.46
N GLY A 185 11.01 8.65 12.79
CA GLY A 185 9.64 8.18 12.88
C GLY A 185 9.50 6.73 12.45
N PHE A 186 10.07 6.37 11.30
CA PHE A 186 10.00 5.02 10.74
C PHE A 186 10.73 3.98 11.62
N PHE A 187 11.97 4.24 12.02
CA PHE A 187 12.73 3.32 12.88
C PHE A 187 12.14 3.18 14.27
N TYR A 188 11.70 4.28 14.88
CA TYR A 188 11.09 4.27 16.21
C TYR A 188 9.74 3.55 16.19
N SER A 189 8.88 3.90 15.23
CA SER A 189 7.50 3.44 15.21
C SER A 189 7.30 2.08 14.56
N ARG A 190 8.13 1.67 13.60
CA ARG A 190 7.94 0.40 12.87
C ARG A 190 8.99 -0.64 13.18
N ARG A 191 10.15 -0.24 13.72
CA ARG A 191 11.25 -1.17 14.09
C ARG A 191 11.57 -2.18 12.97
N PRO A 192 11.92 -1.70 11.76
CA PRO A 192 12.21 -2.56 10.62
C PRO A 192 13.38 -3.50 10.93
N THR A 193 13.26 -4.75 10.52
CA THR A 193 14.28 -5.80 10.67
C THR A 193 14.69 -6.43 9.34
N THR A 194 14.00 -6.10 8.26
CA THR A 194 14.23 -6.62 6.91
C THR A 194 14.45 -5.50 5.88
N VAL A 195 15.08 -5.84 4.75
CA VAL A 195 15.26 -4.90 3.63
C VAL A 195 13.92 -4.50 3.02
N GLU A 196 12.95 -5.43 2.94
CA GLU A 196 11.61 -5.13 2.43
C GLU A 196 10.89 -4.10 3.30
N GLU A 197 10.99 -4.20 4.63
CA GLU A 197 10.44 -3.20 5.54
C GLU A 197 11.09 -1.83 5.30
N LEU A 198 12.42 -1.75 5.14
CA LEU A 198 13.10 -0.48 4.80
C LEU A 198 12.64 0.09 3.45
N LEU A 199 12.49 -0.76 2.43
CA LEU A 199 12.02 -0.36 1.11
C LEU A 199 10.58 0.16 1.15
N SER A 200 9.74 -0.36 2.05
CA SER A 200 8.33 0.06 2.22
C SER A 200 8.19 1.57 2.50
N GLU A 201 9.21 2.19 3.11
CA GLU A 201 9.23 3.63 3.41
C GLU A 201 9.44 4.49 2.16
N VAL A 202 10.17 3.97 1.17
CA VAL A 202 10.55 4.72 -0.04
C VAL A 202 9.81 4.27 -1.29
N GLU A 203 9.15 3.12 -1.26
CA GLU A 203 8.46 2.53 -2.41
C GLU A 203 7.37 3.45 -2.99
N ILE A 204 6.74 4.28 -2.15
CA ILE A 204 5.73 5.25 -2.61
C ILE A 204 6.30 6.30 -3.59
N PHE A 205 7.60 6.55 -3.55
CA PHE A 205 8.28 7.48 -4.45
C PHE A 205 8.76 6.81 -5.74
N ARG A 206 8.55 5.50 -5.90
CA ARG A 206 8.91 4.79 -7.13
C ARG A 206 8.14 5.38 -8.30
N ASN A 207 8.88 5.82 -9.33
CA ASN A 207 8.35 6.47 -10.53
C ASN A 207 7.65 7.82 -10.29
N THR A 208 8.13 8.59 -9.31
CA THR A 208 7.74 9.99 -9.10
C THR A 208 8.86 10.94 -9.55
N ASP A 209 8.64 12.24 -9.40
CA ASP A 209 9.58 13.32 -9.69
C ASP A 209 10.84 13.36 -8.79
N TYR A 210 10.94 12.43 -7.82
CA TYR A 210 12.13 12.30 -6.98
C TYR A 210 13.19 11.45 -7.67
N ASP A 211 14.32 12.07 -7.99
CA ASP A 211 15.50 11.40 -8.55
C ASP A 211 16.43 10.84 -7.46
N THR A 212 16.49 11.53 -6.32
CA THR A 212 17.35 11.14 -5.21
C THR A 212 16.56 11.07 -3.90
N LEU A 213 16.66 9.94 -3.21
CA LEU A 213 16.13 9.74 -1.85
C LEU A 213 17.29 9.51 -0.88
N LEU A 214 17.39 10.38 0.12
CA LEU A 214 18.40 10.30 1.16
C LEU A 214 17.75 9.88 2.47
N LEU A 215 17.93 8.61 2.85
CA LEU A 215 17.50 8.12 4.15
C LEU A 215 18.63 8.36 5.17
N HIS A 216 18.44 9.28 6.10
CA HIS A 216 19.33 9.46 7.23
C HIS A 216 18.92 8.44 8.30
N ALA A 217 19.78 7.48 8.63
CA ALA A 217 19.54 6.58 9.76
C ALA A 217 20.32 7.08 10.97
N ILE A 218 19.76 8.02 11.73
CA ILE A 218 20.44 8.57 12.92
C ILE A 218 19.99 7.78 14.16
N LEU A 219 20.41 6.51 14.26
CA LEU A 219 20.30 5.72 15.50
C LEU A 219 21.55 4.86 15.66
N VAL A 220 22.43 5.31 16.55
CA VAL A 220 23.55 4.62 17.23
C VAL A 220 24.10 3.35 16.55
N GLY A 221 25.20 3.52 15.81
CA GLY A 221 26.24 2.50 15.54
C GLY A 221 25.80 1.24 14.78
N ILE A 222 25.74 1.31 13.44
CA ILE A 222 25.61 0.11 12.60
C ILE A 222 26.81 -0.01 11.64
N LYS A 223 27.44 -1.19 11.66
CA LYS A 223 28.54 -1.60 10.78
C LYS A 223 28.06 -1.68 9.32
N SER A 224 28.81 -1.06 8.43
CA SER A 224 28.58 -0.92 6.99
C SER A 224 28.56 -2.26 6.22
N VAL A 225 27.65 -2.39 5.24
CA VAL A 225 27.78 -3.33 4.11
C VAL A 225 27.82 -2.50 2.82
N THR A 226 28.82 -2.74 1.97
CA THR A 226 29.11 -1.94 0.76
C THR A 226 29.02 -2.84 -0.48
N HIS A 227 28.37 -2.38 -1.55
CA HIS A 227 28.57 -2.90 -2.92
C HIS A 227 28.96 -1.77 -3.88
N ARG A 228 29.91 -2.03 -4.79
CA ARG A 228 30.59 -1.07 -5.68
C ARG A 228 29.82 -0.82 -6.99
N ASN A 229 29.73 0.46 -7.41
CA ASN A 229 30.40 0.99 -8.61
C ASN A 229 30.26 2.54 -8.77
N MET A 230 31.42 3.22 -8.76
CA MET A 230 31.83 4.52 -9.40
C MET A 230 31.01 5.83 -9.22
N VAL A 231 31.55 7.03 -8.94
CA VAL A 231 32.86 7.62 -8.54
C VAL A 231 32.60 8.90 -7.69
N ARG A 232 33.48 9.08 -6.71
CA ARG A 232 33.70 10.12 -5.66
C ARG A 232 33.36 11.61 -5.94
N SER A 233 32.92 12.30 -4.86
CA SER A 233 33.74 13.32 -4.15
C SER A 233 33.11 13.82 -2.82
N ARG A 234 33.86 13.63 -1.73
CA ARG A 234 33.84 14.30 -0.39
C ARG A 234 32.61 14.16 0.54
N ALA A 235 32.87 13.40 1.62
CA ALA A 235 32.34 13.55 2.98
C ALA A 235 30.83 13.78 3.14
N SER A 236 30.05 12.72 2.96
CA SER A 236 28.83 12.39 3.71
C SER A 236 28.44 10.96 3.32
N THR A 237 28.16 10.12 4.31
CA THR A 237 27.82 8.71 4.12
C THR A 237 26.37 8.63 3.64
N TRP A 238 26.14 8.26 2.39
CA TRP A 238 24.79 8.16 1.81
C TRP A 238 24.44 6.70 1.53
N MET A 239 23.24 6.30 1.96
CA MET A 239 22.60 5.06 1.50
C MET A 239 21.78 5.43 0.24
N ILE A 240 22.28 5.04 -0.93
CA ILE A 240 21.57 5.21 -2.20
C ILE A 240 20.85 3.89 -2.47
N LEU A 241 19.52 3.88 -2.33
CA LEU A 241 18.67 2.78 -2.77
C LEU A 241 18.42 2.96 -4.28
N ARG A 242 18.86 2.00 -5.09
CA ARG A 242 18.48 1.88 -6.51
C ARG A 242 17.45 0.77 -6.66
#